data_AF-A0A6N9SH10-F1
#
_entry.id   AF-A0A6N9SH10-F1
#
_cell.length_a   1.000
_cell.length_b   1.000
_cell.length_c   1.000
_cell.angle_alpha   90.00
_cell.angle_beta   90.00
_cell.angle_gamma   90.00
#
_symmetry.space_group_name_H-M   'P 1'
#
loop_
_entity.id
_entity.type
_entity.pdbx_description
1 polymer ?
#
loop_
_entity_poly.entity_id
_entity_poly.type
_entity_poly.pdbx_seq_one_letter_code
_entity_poly.pdbx_strand_id
1 'polypeptide(L)' 'DEYGISQIFIAIEVDKLIDGPTRDAKLQRIMDYVTSAERADENQAIRLPGHEFTTLLAENRRNGITVDDSVWAKIQAL' A
#
# COMPACT_ATOMS: atom_id res chain seq x y z
N ASP A 1 5.13 9.67 23.38
CA ASP A 1 4.49 8.39 23.69
C ASP A 1 3.00 8.46 23.52
N GLU A 2 2.48 7.52 22.74
CA GLU A 2 1.05 7.27 22.62
C GLU A 2 0.68 6.13 23.57
N TYR A 3 -0.21 6.41 24.53
CA TYR A 3 -0.70 5.43 25.50
C TYR A 3 -2.23 5.42 25.49
N GLY A 4 -2.83 4.31 25.95
CA GLY A 4 -4.29 4.17 26.03
C GLY A 4 -4.99 3.93 24.69
N ILE A 5 -4.26 3.44 23.67
CA ILE A 5 -4.83 3.14 22.36
C ILE A 5 -5.48 1.75 22.36
N SER A 6 -6.67 1.67 21.76
CA SER A 6 -7.35 0.43 21.43
C SER A 6 -7.25 0.15 19.94
N GLN A 7 -7.13 -1.13 19.56
CA GLN A 7 -7.04 -1.55 18.17
C GLN A 7 -8.03 -2.68 17.90
N ILE A 8 -8.68 -2.65 16.74
CA ILE A 8 -9.60 -3.67 16.27
C ILE A 8 -9.06 -4.23 14.95
N PHE A 9 -9.09 -5.56 14.82
CA PHE A 9 -8.73 -6.26 13.60
C PHE A 9 -9.93 -7.06 13.11
N ILE A 10 -10.16 -7.01 11.79
CA ILE A 10 -11.21 -7.79 11.12
C ILE A 10 -10.56 -8.55 9.97
N ALA A 11 -10.84 -9.85 9.89
CA ALA A 11 -10.41 -10.70 8.78
C ALA A 11 -11.65 -11.26 8.07
N ILE A 12 -11.64 -11.20 6.74
CA ILE A 12 -12.74 -11.68 5.89
C ILE A 12 -12.18 -12.68 4.89
N GLU A 13 -12.76 -13.88 4.86
CA GLU A 13 -12.40 -14.92 3.91
C GLU A 13 -13.20 -14.75 2.60
N VAL A 14 -12.60 -14.04 1.65
CA VAL A 14 -13.27 -13.64 0.39
C VAL A 14 -13.72 -14.85 -0.43
N ASP A 15 -12.96 -15.94 -0.41
CA ASP A 15 -13.24 -17.15 -1.20
C ASP A 15 -14.51 -17.89 -0.75
N LYS A 16 -15.03 -17.60 0.45
CA LYS A 16 -16.33 -18.08 0.93
C LYS A 16 -17.51 -17.23 0.45
N LEU A 17 -17.25 -16.05 -0.10
CA LEU A 17 -18.27 -15.09 -0.54
C LEU A 17 -18.43 -15.09 -2.06
N ILE A 18 -17.33 -15.28 -2.79
CA ILE A 18 -17.28 -15.30 -4.26
C ILE A 18 -16.26 -16.34 -4.72
N ASP A 19 -16.50 -16.94 -5.89
CA ASP A 19 -15.58 -17.91 -6.48
C ASP A 19 -14.31 -17.24 -7.02
N GLY A 20 -13.16 -17.91 -6.88
CA GLY A 20 -11.84 -17.37 -7.19
C GLY A 20 -11.69 -16.76 -8.60
N PRO A 21 -12.12 -17.45 -9.68
CA PRO A 21 -12.07 -16.88 -11.03
C PRO A 21 -12.87 -15.59 -11.20
N THR A 22 -14.03 -15.45 -10.51
CA THR A 22 -14.78 -14.18 -10.57
C THR A 22 -14.19 -13.10 -9.68
N ARG A 23 -13.50 -13.46 -8.58
CA ARG A 23 -12.78 -12.51 -7.72
C ARG A 23 -11.72 -11.76 -8.50
N ASP A 24 -10.79 -12.47 -9.13
CA ASP A 24 -9.65 -11.84 -9.79
C ASP A 24 -10.11 -11.00 -11.00
N ALA A 25 -11.10 -11.48 -11.76
CA ALA A 25 -11.71 -10.71 -12.85
C ALA A 25 -12.42 -9.44 -12.35
N LYS A 26 -13.13 -9.50 -11.22
CA LYS A 26 -13.77 -8.33 -10.60
C LYS A 26 -12.74 -7.33 -10.08
N LEU A 27 -11.68 -7.82 -9.43
CA LEU A 27 -10.58 -6.97 -8.96
C LEU A 27 -9.90 -6.27 -10.14
N GLN A 28 -9.55 -7.00 -11.20
CA GLN A 28 -8.96 -6.42 -12.41
C GLN A 28 -9.85 -5.33 -13.00
N ARG A 29 -11.16 -5.60 -13.12
CA ARG A 29 -12.12 -4.61 -13.64
C ARG A 29 -12.17 -3.33 -12.78
N ILE A 30 -12.09 -3.45 -11.46
CA ILE A 30 -12.05 -2.28 -10.55
C ILE A 30 -10.76 -1.49 -10.75
N MET A 31 -9.62 -2.19 -10.83
CA MET A 31 -8.33 -1.56 -11.08
C MET A 31 -8.32 -0.81 -12.42
N ASP A 32 -8.81 -1.45 -13.48
CA ASP A 32 -8.90 -0.85 -14.81
C ASP A 32 -9.79 0.38 -14.81
N TYR A 33 -10.99 0.29 -14.21
CA TYR A 33 -11.93 1.40 -14.10
C TYR A 33 -11.32 2.64 -13.44
N VAL A 34 -10.56 2.45 -12.35
CA VAL A 34 -9.90 3.57 -11.67
C VAL A 34 -8.76 4.11 -12.52
N THR A 35 -7.87 3.24 -12.99
CA THR A 35 -6.63 3.65 -13.69
C THR A 35 -6.87 4.22 -15.08
N SER A 36 -8.01 3.93 -15.71
CA SER A 36 -8.41 4.49 -17.00
C SER A 36 -9.23 5.77 -16.90
N ALA A 37 -9.45 6.31 -15.70
CA ALA A 37 -10.22 7.53 -15.53
C ALA A 37 -9.54 8.74 -16.20
N GLU A 38 -10.34 9.73 -16.59
CA GLU A 38 -9.82 11.01 -17.02
C GLU A 38 -9.12 11.70 -15.85
N ARG A 39 -7.91 12.21 -16.09
CA ARG A 39 -7.13 12.90 -15.07
C ARG A 39 -7.67 14.31 -14.86
N ALA A 40 -7.89 14.69 -13.60
CA ALA A 40 -8.20 16.08 -13.26
C ALA A 40 -6.98 17.02 -13.44
N ASP A 41 -5.76 16.48 -13.30
CA ASP A 41 -4.50 17.16 -13.59
C ASP A 41 -3.62 16.20 -14.42
N GLU A 42 -3.22 16.63 -15.62
CA GLU A 42 -2.41 15.83 -16.54
C GLU A 42 -1.06 15.43 -15.92
N ASN A 43 -0.51 16.27 -15.03
CA ASN A 43 0.79 16.05 -14.38
C ASN A 43 0.72 15.07 -13.20
N GLN A 44 -0.49 14.70 -12.75
CA GLN A 44 -0.67 13.78 -11.63
C GLN A 44 -1.12 12.41 -12.14
N ALA A 45 -0.36 11.37 -11.79
CA ALA A 45 -0.72 10.00 -12.13
C ALA A 45 -1.89 9.49 -11.28
N ILE A 46 -2.83 8.78 -11.91
CA ILE A 46 -3.86 8.03 -11.18
C ILE A 46 -3.20 6.79 -10.55
N ARG A 47 -3.48 6.54 -9.26
CA ARG A 47 -2.89 5.44 -8.50
C ARG A 47 -3.93 4.76 -7.63
N LEU A 48 -3.71 3.47 -7.39
CA LEU A 48 -4.48 2.70 -6.42
C LEU A 48 -3.84 2.84 -5.02
N PRO A 49 -4.62 2.62 -3.94
CA PRO A 49 -4.06 2.49 -2.60
C PRO A 49 -2.94 1.42 -2.59
N GLY A 50 -1.77 1.77 -2.05
CA GLY A 50 -0.62 0.86 -1.99
C GLY A 50 0.15 0.67 -3.30
N HIS A 51 -0.21 1.34 -4.39
CA HIS A 51 0.43 1.18 -5.71
C HIS A 51 1.94 1.49 -5.68
N GLU A 52 2.39 2.44 -4.84
CA GLU A 52 3.81 2.77 -4.68
C GLU A 52 4.56 1.83 -3.73
N PHE A 53 3.83 1.04 -2.93
CA PHE A 53 4.43 0.23 -1.88
C PHE A 53 5.30 -0.89 -2.44
N THR A 54 4.90 -1.50 -3.55
CA THR A 54 5.68 -2.58 -4.21
C THR A 54 7.01 -2.07 -4.74
N THR A 55 7.00 -0.91 -5.41
CA THR A 55 8.21 -0.25 -5.91
C THR A 55 9.13 0.18 -4.77
N LEU A 56 8.59 0.87 -3.77
CA LEU A 56 9.35 1.32 -2.59
C LEU A 56 9.97 0.14 -1.84
N LEU A 57 9.24 -0.97 -1.69
CA LEU A 57 9.74 -2.18 -1.04
C LEU A 57 10.88 -2.82 -1.85
N ALA A 58 10.76 -2.88 -3.17
CA ALA A 58 11.81 -3.41 -4.03
C ALA A 58 13.07 -2.54 -4.00
N GLU A 59 12.90 -1.21 -4.00
CA GLU A 59 13.99 -0.25 -3.87
C GLU A 59 14.68 -0.35 -2.51
N ASN A 60 13.92 -0.37 -1.41
CA ASN A 60 14.45 -0.52 -0.07
C ASN A 60 15.20 -1.85 0.12
N ARG A 61 14.72 -2.94 -0.48
CA ARG A 61 15.42 -4.23 -0.45
C ARG A 61 16.75 -4.20 -1.20
N ARG A 62 16.82 -3.45 -2.30
CA ARG A 62 18.01 -3.34 -3.14
C ARG A 62 19.04 -2.36 -2.59
N ASN A 63 18.58 -1.23 -2.07
CA ASN A 63 19.42 -0.07 -1.74
C ASN A 63 19.56 0.16 -0.23
N GLY A 64 18.81 -0.58 0.59
CA GLY A 64 18.62 -0.27 2.00
C GLY A 64 17.47 0.73 2.22
N ILE A 65 16.96 0.78 3.45
CA ILE A 65 15.93 1.75 3.85
C ILE A 65 16.62 3.07 4.16
N THR A 66 16.21 4.15 3.51
CA THR A 66 16.69 5.49 3.85
C THR A 66 16.20 5.87 5.24
N VAL A 67 17.13 6.24 6.12
CA VAL A 67 16.85 6.72 7.47
C VAL A 67 17.46 8.11 7.61
N ASP A 68 16.69 9.05 8.15
CA ASP A 68 17.20 10.38 8.48
C ASP A 68 18.33 10.30 9.52
N ASP A 69 19.40 11.07 9.33
CA ASP A 69 20.60 11.01 10.18
C ASP A 69 20.30 11.26 11.66
N SER A 70 19.32 12.13 11.96
CA SER A 70 18.94 12.41 13.35
C SER A 70 18.21 11.22 14.00
N VAL A 71 17.48 10.44 13.21
CA VAL A 71 16.84 9.19 13.67
C VAL A 71 17.88 8.12 13.83
N TRP A 72 18.83 8.00 12.90
CA TRP A 72 19.93 7.04 13.00
C TRP A 72 20.77 7.26 14.25
N ALA A 73 21.13 8.52 14.55
CA ALA A 73 21.86 8.86 15.77
C ALA A 73 21.12 8.44 17.05
N LYS A 74 19.78 8.57 17.08
CA LYS A 74 18.96 8.10 18.21
C LYS A 74 19.00 6.57 18.33
N ILE A 75 18.90 5.85 17.22
CA ILE A 75 18.96 4.38 17.21
C ILE A 75 20.31 3.89 17.72
N GLN A 76 21.42 4.54 17.34
CA GLN A 76 22.76 4.19 17.80
C GLN A 76 23.00 4.45 19.30
N ALA A 77 22.16 5.28 19.92
CA ALA A 77 22.26 5.66 21.34
C ALA A 77 21.33 4.84 22.26
N LEU A 78 20.55 3.90 21.71
CA LEU A 78 19.75 2.92 22.46
C LEU A 78 20.65 1.80 23.02
#